data_AF-M0MRL8-F1
#
_entry.id   AF-M0MRL8-F1
#
_cell.length_a   1.000
_cell.length_b   1.000
_cell.length_c   1.000
_cell.angle_alpha   90.00
_cell.angle_beta   90.00
_cell.angle_gamma   90.00
#
_symmetry.space_group_name_H-M   'P 1'
#
loop_
_entity.id
_entity.type
_entity.pdbx_description
1 polymer ?
#
loop_
_entity_poly.entity_id
_entity_poly.type
_entity_poly.pdbx_seq_one_letter_code
_entity_poly.pdbx_strand_id
1 'polypeptide(L)'
;MRRPTERQLAREVTWSNRPILSSEIDGGRRVIRATGRRTVVSDPNFESFNHESHMRRAFELAREATDRGDRPYGSVLVRDDEIVIGDSNRVRTEDDVRRHPELHLAYRACREFDPDERAATAMYTSTEPCPMCAGGMRTAAFGRVVYSVGGDELPDFGRDEPSVRSATILDCVTEVVGPVLNDEGRRIHHEFD
;
A
#
# COMPACT_ATOMS: atom_id res chain seq x y z
N MET A 1 4.48 -39.36 24.31
CA MET A 1 4.83 -38.11 23.61
C MET A 1 5.49 -38.46 22.28
N ARG A 2 4.78 -38.31 21.15
CA ARG A 2 5.35 -38.52 19.81
C ARG A 2 6.05 -37.24 19.38
N ARG A 3 7.32 -37.34 18.96
CA ARG A 3 8.06 -36.21 18.35
C ARG A 3 7.40 -35.85 17.02
N PRO A 4 7.28 -34.55 16.67
CA PRO A 4 6.75 -34.17 15.37
C PRO A 4 7.71 -34.59 14.25
N THR A 5 7.15 -34.99 13.10
CA THR A 5 7.89 -35.42 11.90
C THR A 5 8.49 -34.23 11.14
N GLU A 6 9.62 -34.44 10.45
CA GLU A 6 10.42 -33.46 9.67
C GLU A 6 9.65 -32.56 8.68
N ARG A 7 8.37 -32.82 8.39
CA ARG A 7 7.50 -31.92 7.60
C ARG A 7 7.02 -30.66 8.35
N GLN A 8 7.43 -30.48 9.61
CA GLN A 8 7.15 -29.26 10.40
C GLN A 8 8.36 -28.34 10.57
N LEU A 9 9.46 -28.57 9.83
CA LEU A 9 10.54 -27.59 9.76
C LEU A 9 10.07 -26.39 8.95
N ALA A 10 10.05 -25.26 9.65
CA ALA A 10 9.70 -23.95 9.17
C ALA A 10 10.23 -23.73 7.75
N ARG A 11 9.32 -23.34 6.86
CA ARG A 11 9.67 -22.56 5.68
C ARG A 11 10.64 -21.48 6.17
N GLU A 12 11.90 -21.54 5.76
CA GLU A 12 12.80 -20.41 5.86
C GLU A 12 12.16 -19.30 5.03
N VAL A 13 11.35 -18.47 5.69
CA VAL A 13 10.93 -17.18 5.18
C VAL A 13 12.20 -16.36 5.20
N THR A 14 13.03 -16.54 4.16
CA THR A 14 14.07 -15.59 3.85
C THR A 14 13.33 -14.30 3.52
N TRP A 15 13.29 -13.42 4.50
CA TRP A 15 12.77 -12.07 4.38
C TRP A 15 13.73 -11.28 3.48
N SER A 16 13.79 -11.63 2.19
CA SER A 16 14.67 -10.99 1.23
C SER A 16 13.95 -9.82 0.57
N ASN A 17 13.73 -8.78 1.37
CA ASN A 17 13.71 -7.41 0.85
C ASN A 17 15.15 -6.88 0.71
N ARG A 18 16.15 -7.78 0.67
CA ARG A 18 17.53 -7.40 0.41
C ARG A 18 17.60 -6.93 -1.05
N PRO A 19 18.16 -5.74 -1.32
CA PRO A 19 18.60 -5.43 -2.66
C PRO A 19 19.53 -6.55 -3.14
N ILE A 20 19.65 -6.75 -4.45
CA ILE A 20 20.76 -7.54 -4.97
C ILE A 20 22.03 -6.80 -4.54
N LEU A 21 22.76 -7.35 -3.58
CA LEU A 21 23.97 -6.76 -3.03
C LEU A 21 25.17 -7.42 -3.70
N SER A 22 25.84 -6.71 -4.61
CA SER A 22 27.19 -7.09 -5.00
C SER A 22 28.17 -6.53 -3.96
N SER A 23 29.06 -7.38 -3.44
CA SER A 23 30.17 -6.90 -2.61
C SER A 23 31.40 -6.66 -3.48
N GLU A 24 31.88 -5.43 -3.48
CA GLU A 24 33.21 -5.08 -4.01
C GLU A 24 34.10 -4.64 -2.84
N ILE A 25 35.41 -4.89 -2.96
CA ILE A 25 36.41 -4.39 -2.01
C ILE A 25 36.98 -3.11 -2.64
N ASP A 26 36.73 -1.96 -2.01
CA ASP A 26 37.36 -0.69 -2.36
C ASP A 26 38.22 -0.21 -1.18
N GLY A 27 39.52 -0.01 -1.42
CA GLY A 27 40.45 0.48 -0.39
C GLY A 27 40.50 -0.37 0.90
N GLY A 28 40.21 -1.68 0.84
CA GLY A 28 40.21 -2.56 2.00
C GLY A 28 38.97 -2.48 2.90
N ARG A 29 37.93 -1.71 2.51
CA ARG A 29 36.61 -1.74 3.15
C ARG A 29 35.62 -2.51 2.29
N ARG A 30 34.81 -3.36 2.93
CA ARG A 30 33.67 -4.02 2.28
C ARG A 30 32.61 -2.96 2.01
N VAL A 31 32.45 -2.56 0.76
CA VAL A 31 31.39 -1.64 0.35
C VAL A 31 30.20 -2.46 -0.14
N ILE A 32 29.05 -2.26 0.49
CA ILE A 32 27.79 -2.87 0.06
C ILE A 32 27.13 -1.89 -0.92
N ARG A 33 27.10 -2.23 -2.21
CA ARG A 33 26.37 -1.47 -3.23
C ARG A 33 25.08 -2.21 -3.57
N ALA A 34 23.94 -1.52 -3.53
CA ALA A 34 22.69 -2.05 -4.04
C ALA A 34 22.76 -2.05 -5.57
N THR A 35 22.87 -3.23 -6.18
CA THR A 35 23.00 -3.42 -7.62
C THR A 35 21.81 -4.19 -8.14
N GLY A 36 20.71 -3.49 -8.41
CA GLY A 36 19.56 -4.04 -9.11
C GLY A 36 18.26 -3.36 -8.69
N ARG A 37 17.67 -2.57 -9.59
CA ARG A 37 16.26 -2.18 -9.45
C ARG A 37 15.44 -3.46 -9.62
N ARG A 38 14.46 -3.71 -8.74
CA ARG A 38 13.37 -4.61 -9.12
C ARG A 38 12.71 -3.95 -10.33
N THR A 39 12.67 -4.64 -11.45
CA THR A 39 11.77 -4.24 -12.53
C THR A 39 10.37 -4.35 -11.95
N VAL A 40 9.63 -3.25 -11.88
CA VAL A 40 8.21 -3.28 -11.55
C VAL A 40 7.56 -4.15 -12.62
N VAL A 41 7.21 -5.39 -12.27
CA VAL A 41 6.46 -6.28 -13.16
C VAL A 41 5.03 -5.76 -13.10
N SER A 42 4.75 -4.88 -14.03
CA SER A 42 3.54 -4.11 -14.10
C SER A 42 2.62 -4.82 -15.09
N ASP A 43 1.36 -5.03 -14.74
CA ASP A 43 0.35 -5.51 -15.70
C ASP A 43 0.40 -4.60 -16.95
N PRO A 44 0.68 -5.14 -18.16
CA PRO A 44 0.74 -4.36 -19.39
C PRO A 44 -0.58 -3.68 -19.73
N ASN A 45 -1.69 -4.10 -19.12
CA ASN A 45 -3.02 -3.56 -19.36
C ASN A 45 -3.48 -2.54 -18.31
N PHE A 46 -2.62 -2.12 -17.37
CA PHE A 46 -3.01 -1.20 -16.30
C PHE A 46 -3.65 0.10 -16.82
N GLU A 47 -3.17 0.65 -17.93
CA GLU A 47 -3.73 1.84 -18.58
C GLU A 47 -5.19 1.67 -19.02
N SER A 48 -5.65 0.43 -19.19
CA SER A 48 -7.03 0.11 -19.58
C SER A 48 -7.95 -0.18 -18.40
N PHE A 49 -7.42 -0.17 -17.16
CA PHE A 49 -8.23 -0.43 -15.97
C PHE A 49 -9.29 0.64 -15.79
N ASN A 50 -10.41 0.27 -15.18
CA ASN A 50 -11.45 1.21 -14.80
C ASN A 50 -11.08 1.96 -13.52
N HIS A 51 -10.08 2.83 -13.59
CA HIS A 51 -9.54 3.58 -12.45
C HIS A 51 -10.61 4.33 -11.66
N GLU A 52 -11.60 4.91 -12.36
CA GLU A 52 -12.70 5.61 -11.71
C GLU A 52 -13.59 4.69 -10.88
N SER A 53 -13.95 3.52 -11.40
CA SER A 53 -14.78 2.54 -10.67
C SER A 53 -14.06 2.05 -9.42
N HIS A 54 -12.78 1.72 -9.53
CA HIS A 54 -11.97 1.26 -8.39
C HIS A 54 -11.81 2.35 -7.33
N MET A 55 -11.57 3.59 -7.75
CA MET A 55 -11.47 4.72 -6.84
C MET A 55 -12.81 5.03 -6.16
N ARG A 56 -13.94 4.96 -6.88
CA ARG A 56 -15.27 5.12 -6.28
C ARG A 56 -15.58 4.03 -5.26
N ARG A 57 -15.10 2.79 -5.46
CA ARG A 57 -15.24 1.77 -4.41
C ARG A 57 -14.41 2.12 -3.16
N ALA A 58 -13.22 2.69 -3.31
CA ALA A 58 -12.46 3.20 -2.18
C ALA A 58 -13.19 4.35 -1.45
N PHE A 59 -13.91 5.20 -2.18
CA PHE A 59 -14.77 6.24 -1.61
C PHE A 59 -15.99 5.70 -0.87
N GLU A 60 -16.64 4.66 -1.37
CA GLU A 60 -17.72 3.98 -0.64
C GLU A 60 -17.21 3.44 0.70
N LEU A 61 -16.04 2.79 0.71
CA LEU A 61 -15.40 2.31 1.94
C LEU A 61 -15.04 3.46 2.90
N ALA A 62 -14.60 4.61 2.38
CA ALA A 62 -14.35 5.80 3.18
C ALA A 62 -15.64 6.30 3.88
N ARG A 63 -16.77 6.33 3.16
CA ARG A 63 -18.09 6.66 3.75
C ARG A 63 -18.53 5.64 4.78
N GLU A 64 -18.35 4.34 4.50
CA GLU A 64 -18.63 3.27 5.47
C GLU A 64 -17.80 3.41 6.76
N ALA A 65 -16.55 3.92 6.69
CA ALA A 65 -15.75 4.26 7.88
C ALA A 65 -16.36 5.43 8.66
N THR A 66 -16.74 6.50 7.96
CA THR A 66 -17.43 7.65 8.57
C THR A 66 -18.72 7.25 9.28
N ASP A 67 -19.58 6.47 8.63
CA ASP A 67 -20.85 6.01 9.21
C ASP A 67 -20.65 5.21 10.50
N ARG A 68 -19.50 4.55 10.63
CA ARG A 68 -19.10 3.79 11.82
C ARG A 68 -18.45 4.66 12.91
N GLY A 69 -18.02 5.89 12.60
CA GLY A 69 -17.36 6.82 13.52
C GLY A 69 -15.85 6.99 13.31
N ASP A 70 -15.29 6.44 12.24
CA ASP A 70 -13.89 6.62 11.84
C ASP A 70 -13.72 7.81 10.89
N ARG A 71 -12.46 8.19 10.59
CA ARG A 71 -12.15 9.19 9.54
C ARG A 71 -12.35 8.59 8.13
N PRO A 72 -12.66 9.40 7.10
CA PRO A 72 -13.10 8.92 5.80
C PRO A 72 -11.94 8.42 4.94
N TYR A 73 -11.38 7.26 5.27
CA TYR A 73 -10.38 6.61 4.45
C TYR A 73 -10.83 5.20 4.09
N GLY A 74 -10.72 4.89 2.81
CA GLY A 74 -10.95 3.57 2.25
C GLY A 74 -9.95 3.23 1.16
N SER A 75 -9.71 1.93 0.98
CA SER A 75 -8.78 1.42 -0.02
C SER A 75 -9.23 0.07 -0.56
N VAL A 76 -8.84 -0.25 -1.79
CA VAL A 76 -9.03 -1.56 -2.42
C VAL A 76 -7.75 -2.04 -3.07
N LEU A 77 -7.55 -3.37 -3.08
CA LEU A 77 -6.56 -4.06 -3.89
C LEU A 77 -7.23 -4.57 -5.16
N VAL A 78 -6.63 -4.29 -6.30
CA VAL A 78 -7.11 -4.66 -7.64
C VAL A 78 -6.07 -5.49 -8.36
N ARG A 79 -6.50 -6.55 -9.04
CA ARG A 79 -5.67 -7.39 -9.92
C ARG A 79 -6.52 -7.78 -11.12
N ASP A 80 -5.95 -7.73 -12.33
CA ASP A 80 -6.65 -8.03 -13.58
C ASP A 80 -7.96 -7.21 -13.77
N ASP A 81 -7.92 -5.92 -13.42
CA ASP A 81 -9.06 -4.99 -13.39
C ASP A 81 -10.23 -5.40 -12.45
N GLU A 82 -10.01 -6.37 -11.55
CA GLU A 82 -11.00 -6.82 -10.56
C GLU A 82 -10.56 -6.50 -9.12
N ILE A 83 -11.51 -6.09 -8.28
CA ILE A 83 -11.28 -5.85 -6.86
C ILE A 83 -11.18 -7.20 -6.14
N VAL A 84 -10.01 -7.48 -5.57
CA VAL A 84 -9.74 -8.73 -4.83
C VAL A 84 -9.95 -8.60 -3.33
N ILE A 85 -9.65 -7.43 -2.75
CA ILE A 85 -9.91 -7.13 -1.34
C ILE A 85 -10.16 -5.64 -1.15
N GLY A 86 -11.02 -5.27 -0.19
CA GLY A 86 -11.23 -3.89 0.22
C GLY A 86 -11.20 -3.74 1.73
N ASP A 87 -10.86 -2.54 2.20
CA ASP A 87 -10.91 -2.18 3.61
C ASP A 87 -11.14 -0.68 3.85
N SER A 88 -11.60 -0.35 5.06
CA SER A 88 -11.83 1.03 5.50
C SER A 88 -11.13 1.30 6.84
N ASN A 89 -10.89 2.57 7.14
CA ASN A 89 -10.26 3.01 8.38
C ASN A 89 -11.03 2.55 9.61
N ARG A 90 -10.32 1.98 10.60
CA ARG A 90 -10.90 1.54 11.88
C ARG A 90 -10.11 2.02 13.11
N VAL A 91 -9.29 3.06 12.95
CA VAL A 91 -8.40 3.54 14.02
C VAL A 91 -9.16 3.89 15.29
N ARG A 92 -10.30 4.60 15.17
CA ARG A 92 -11.06 5.06 16.35
C ARG A 92 -11.92 3.94 16.90
N THR A 93 -12.60 3.21 16.02
CA THR A 93 -13.60 2.21 16.42
C THR A 93 -12.96 0.94 16.99
N GLU A 94 -11.71 0.65 16.64
CA GLU A 94 -10.94 -0.48 17.19
C GLU A 94 -9.78 -0.06 18.11
N ASP A 95 -9.61 1.24 18.39
CA ASP A 95 -8.52 1.78 19.23
C ASP A 95 -7.12 1.24 18.82
N ASP A 96 -6.87 1.20 17.51
CA ASP A 96 -5.63 0.66 16.94
C ASP A 96 -5.11 1.56 15.81
N VAL A 97 -4.03 2.28 16.10
CA VAL A 97 -3.35 3.20 15.18
C VAL A 97 -2.93 2.55 13.86
N ARG A 98 -2.81 1.22 13.80
CA ARG A 98 -2.42 0.49 12.59
C ARG A 98 -3.57 0.25 11.64
N ARG A 99 -4.83 0.49 12.06
CA ARG A 99 -6.04 0.19 11.29
C ARG A 99 -6.37 1.25 10.24
N HIS A 100 -5.33 1.74 9.58
CA HIS A 100 -5.44 2.43 8.30
C HIS A 100 -5.71 1.37 7.22
N PRO A 101 -6.61 1.64 6.26
CA PRO A 101 -7.00 0.65 5.26
C PRO A 101 -5.81 0.19 4.41
N GLU A 102 -4.88 1.08 4.04
CA GLU A 102 -3.69 0.74 3.26
C GLU A 102 -2.78 -0.23 4.01
N LEU A 103 -2.49 0.07 5.28
CA LEU A 103 -1.60 -0.75 6.09
C LEU A 103 -2.23 -2.12 6.41
N HIS A 104 -3.53 -2.16 6.69
CA HIS A 104 -4.21 -3.41 6.94
C HIS A 104 -4.31 -4.27 5.67
N LEU A 105 -4.56 -3.69 4.51
CA LEU A 105 -4.50 -4.41 3.23
C LEU A 105 -3.09 -4.92 2.91
N ALA A 106 -2.04 -4.14 3.19
CA ALA A 106 -0.65 -4.59 3.07
C ALA A 106 -0.36 -5.81 3.97
N TYR A 107 -0.86 -5.79 5.21
CA TYR A 107 -0.78 -6.92 6.13
C TYR A 107 -1.54 -8.15 5.59
N ARG A 108 -2.78 -7.97 5.12
CA ARG A 108 -3.61 -9.06 4.60
C ARG A 108 -3.00 -9.68 3.35
N ALA A 109 -2.58 -8.87 2.39
CA ALA A 109 -1.93 -9.35 1.16
C ALA A 109 -0.66 -10.17 1.47
N CYS A 110 0.16 -9.75 2.43
CA CYS A 110 1.34 -10.52 2.85
C CYS A 110 1.00 -11.92 3.41
N ARG A 111 -0.23 -12.13 3.89
CA ARG A 111 -0.69 -13.40 4.45
C ARG A 111 -1.48 -14.26 3.46
N GLU A 112 -2.22 -13.61 2.57
CA GLU A 112 -3.20 -14.23 1.70
C GLU A 112 -2.65 -14.49 0.29
N PHE A 113 -1.66 -13.71 -0.16
CA PHE A 113 -1.13 -13.76 -1.52
C PHE A 113 0.35 -14.13 -1.56
N ASP A 114 0.75 -14.81 -2.63
CA ASP A 114 2.16 -15.05 -2.94
C ASP A 114 2.85 -13.75 -3.41
N PRO A 115 4.19 -13.67 -3.36
CA PRO A 115 4.93 -12.47 -3.76
C PRO A 115 4.61 -11.96 -5.17
N ASP A 116 4.44 -12.86 -6.13
CA ASP A 116 4.16 -12.50 -7.53
C ASP A 116 2.73 -11.95 -7.69
N GLU A 117 1.78 -12.49 -6.93
CA GLU A 117 0.40 -11.97 -6.90
C GLU A 117 0.34 -10.55 -6.30
N ARG A 118 1.13 -10.29 -5.25
CA ARG A 118 1.23 -8.94 -4.68
C ARG A 118 1.87 -7.96 -5.66
N ALA A 119 2.92 -8.37 -6.36
CA ALA A 119 3.58 -7.55 -7.37
C ALA A 119 2.63 -7.18 -8.52
N ALA A 120 1.70 -8.08 -8.88
CA ALA A 120 0.66 -7.83 -9.89
C ALA A 120 -0.53 -6.99 -9.38
N THR A 121 -0.56 -6.60 -8.10
CA THR A 121 -1.69 -5.86 -7.51
C THR A 121 -1.46 -4.34 -7.57
N ALA A 122 -2.52 -3.59 -7.86
CA ALA A 122 -2.61 -2.15 -7.69
C ALA A 122 -3.51 -1.81 -6.48
N MET A 123 -3.03 -0.97 -5.58
CA MET A 123 -3.87 -0.41 -4.50
C MET A 123 -4.52 0.89 -4.97
N TYR A 124 -5.83 1.01 -4.88
CA TYR A 124 -6.53 2.29 -4.99
C TYR A 124 -6.88 2.77 -3.59
N THR A 125 -6.49 4.00 -3.25
CA THR A 125 -6.78 4.58 -1.94
C THR A 125 -7.37 5.99 -2.08
N SER A 126 -8.38 6.26 -1.26
CA SER A 126 -9.09 7.55 -1.23
C SER A 126 -8.18 8.75 -0.95
N THR A 127 -7.06 8.54 -0.26
CA THR A 127 -6.08 9.57 0.08
C THR A 127 -4.68 8.97 -0.05
N GLU A 128 -3.71 9.77 -0.48
CA GLU A 128 -2.32 9.35 -0.59
C GLU A 128 -1.83 8.68 0.71
N PRO A 129 -1.14 7.52 0.64
CA PRO A 129 -0.70 6.82 1.83
C PRO A 129 0.25 7.67 2.68
N CYS A 130 -0.02 7.76 3.98
CA CYS A 130 0.90 8.39 4.93
C CYS A 130 2.22 7.60 5.02
N PRO A 131 3.28 8.15 5.64
CA PRO A 131 4.59 7.48 5.70
C PRO A 131 4.59 6.09 6.31
N MET A 132 3.74 5.85 7.32
CA MET A 132 3.57 4.53 7.93
C MET A 132 3.00 3.52 6.93
N CYS A 133 1.93 3.90 6.23
CA CYS A 133 1.27 3.06 5.24
C CYS A 133 2.19 2.80 4.04
N ALA A 134 2.87 3.83 3.53
CA ALA A 134 3.85 3.68 2.45
C ALA A 134 4.99 2.72 2.83
N GLY A 135 5.47 2.72 4.07
CA GLY A 135 6.44 1.74 4.57
C GLY A 135 5.90 0.30 4.59
N GLY A 136 4.63 0.12 4.97
CA GLY A 136 3.93 -1.16 4.90
C GLY A 136 3.77 -1.66 3.46
N MET A 137 3.39 -0.77 2.54
CA MET A 137 3.25 -1.08 1.11
C MET A 137 4.59 -1.44 0.46
N ARG A 138 5.67 -0.72 0.78
CA ARG A 138 7.04 -1.07 0.35
C ARG A 138 7.43 -2.49 0.77
N THR A 139 6.94 -2.92 1.93
CA THR A 139 7.17 -4.29 2.44
C THR A 139 6.30 -5.32 1.72
N ALA A 140 5.04 -5.00 1.44
CA ALA A 140 4.14 -5.85 0.67
C ALA A 140 4.58 -6.00 -0.80
N ALA A 141 5.32 -5.02 -1.32
CA ALA A 141 5.84 -4.96 -2.68
C ALA A 141 4.72 -4.98 -3.75
N PHE A 142 3.69 -4.16 -3.55
CA PHE A 142 2.67 -3.93 -4.56
C PHE A 142 3.26 -3.27 -5.81
N GLY A 143 2.72 -3.60 -6.99
CA GLY A 143 3.19 -3.00 -8.23
C GLY A 143 2.87 -1.52 -8.30
N ARG A 144 1.67 -1.13 -7.83
CA ARG A 144 1.15 0.23 -7.94
C ARG A 144 0.36 0.69 -6.72
N VAL A 145 0.34 2.00 -6.53
CA VAL A 145 -0.66 2.70 -5.75
C VAL A 145 -1.26 3.82 -6.58
N VAL A 146 -2.58 3.94 -6.53
CA VAL A 146 -3.37 4.99 -7.15
C VAL A 146 -4.07 5.75 -6.03
N TYR A 147 -3.89 7.06 -5.96
CA TYR A 147 -4.53 7.89 -4.93
C TYR A 147 -5.44 8.96 -5.53
N SER A 148 -6.41 9.42 -4.73
CA SER A 148 -7.30 10.53 -5.14
C SER A 148 -6.87 11.87 -4.55
N VAL A 149 -6.86 12.00 -3.23
CA VAL A 149 -6.47 13.24 -2.54
C VAL A 149 -4.99 13.17 -2.17
N GLY A 150 -4.22 14.20 -2.50
CA GLY A 150 -2.81 14.29 -2.15
C GLY A 150 -2.59 14.46 -0.65
N GLY A 151 -1.51 13.89 -0.12
CA GLY A 151 -1.16 14.06 1.30
C GLY A 151 -0.82 15.51 1.67
N ASP A 152 -0.44 16.32 0.68
CA ASP A 152 -0.22 17.76 0.79
C ASP A 152 -1.50 18.59 0.92
N GLU A 153 -2.65 18.02 0.58
CA GLU A 153 -3.97 18.67 0.71
C GLU A 153 -4.59 18.42 2.10
N LEU A 154 -4.07 17.45 2.86
CA LEU A 154 -4.59 17.08 4.18
C LEU A 154 -4.70 18.21 5.21
N PRO A 155 -3.77 19.20 5.25
CA PRO A 155 -3.91 20.37 6.11
C PRO A 155 -5.18 21.20 5.84
N ASP A 156 -5.69 21.22 4.60
CA ASP A 156 -6.91 21.96 4.25
C ASP A 156 -8.18 21.36 4.90
N PHE A 157 -8.10 20.09 5.31
CA PHE A 157 -9.14 19.37 6.05
C PHE A 157 -8.81 19.25 7.55
N GLY A 158 -7.91 20.08 8.07
CA GLY A 158 -7.51 20.06 9.48
C GLY A 158 -6.84 18.75 9.93
N ARG A 159 -6.16 18.06 9.01
CA ARG A 159 -5.41 16.83 9.30
C ARG A 159 -3.91 17.16 9.36
N ASP A 160 -3.27 16.76 10.46
CA ASP A 160 -1.82 16.88 10.64
C ASP A 160 -1.18 15.54 10.32
N GLU A 161 -0.57 15.43 9.14
CA GLU A 161 0.19 14.28 8.67
C GLU A 161 1.61 14.74 8.30
N PRO A 162 2.64 13.89 8.45
CA PRO A 162 3.98 14.26 8.04
C PRO A 162 4.04 14.57 6.55
N SER A 163 4.81 15.61 6.18
CA SER A 163 4.90 16.12 4.81
C SER A 163 5.62 15.19 3.80
N VAL A 164 6.03 13.99 4.22
CA VAL A 164 6.75 13.04 3.36
C VAL A 164 5.75 12.35 2.44
N ARG A 165 5.85 12.64 1.13
CA ARG A 165 5.03 12.03 0.08
C ARG A 165 5.31 10.53 -0.06
N SER A 166 4.28 9.78 -0.43
CA SER A 166 4.34 8.33 -0.62
C SER A 166 5.36 7.93 -1.69
N ALA A 167 5.47 8.70 -2.77
CA ALA A 167 6.43 8.49 -3.85
C ALA A 167 7.89 8.44 -3.37
N THR A 168 8.25 9.25 -2.36
CA THR A 168 9.60 9.25 -1.77
C THR A 168 9.89 7.92 -1.07
N ILE A 169 8.91 7.34 -0.38
CA ILE A 169 9.07 6.09 0.38
C ILE A 169 8.94 4.87 -0.54
N LEU A 170 8.14 4.98 -1.59
CA LEU A 170 7.86 3.89 -2.54
C LEU A 170 8.83 3.84 -3.73
N ASP A 171 9.75 4.80 -3.82
CA ASP A 171 10.74 4.89 -4.90
C ASP A 171 11.43 3.54 -5.17
N CYS A 172 11.53 3.22 -6.47
CA CYS A 172 12.06 1.98 -7.03
C CYS A 172 11.37 0.66 -6.61
N VAL A 173 10.23 0.71 -5.91
CA VAL A 173 9.49 -0.48 -5.45
C VAL A 173 8.07 -0.52 -5.97
N THR A 174 7.34 0.59 -5.85
CA THR A 174 5.92 0.69 -6.21
C THR A 174 5.73 1.97 -7.01
N GLU A 175 5.07 1.89 -8.16
CA GLU A 175 4.71 3.06 -8.94
C GLU A 175 3.56 3.81 -8.25
N VAL A 176 3.69 5.13 -8.11
CA VAL A 176 2.70 6.00 -7.47
C VAL A 176 2.00 6.81 -8.56
N VAL A 177 0.69 6.59 -8.70
CA VAL A 177 -0.17 7.20 -9.71
C VAL A 177 -1.22 8.05 -9.03
N GLY A 178 -1.49 9.23 -9.58
CA GLY A 178 -2.52 10.12 -9.09
C GLY A 178 -2.17 11.60 -9.31
N PRO A 179 -3.12 12.49 -8.97
CA PRO A 179 -4.40 12.18 -8.37
C PRO A 179 -5.46 11.67 -9.38
N VAL A 180 -6.36 10.78 -8.95
CA VAL A 180 -7.53 10.31 -9.71
C VAL A 180 -8.83 10.75 -9.02
N LEU A 181 -9.79 11.32 -9.76
CA LEU A 181 -11.05 11.84 -9.21
C LEU A 181 -10.86 12.81 -8.02
N ASN A 182 -9.83 13.67 -8.05
CA ASN A 182 -9.44 14.52 -6.92
C ASN A 182 -10.60 15.34 -6.36
N ASP A 183 -11.37 16.03 -7.21
CA ASP A 183 -12.52 16.84 -6.78
C ASP A 183 -13.58 16.02 -6.04
N GLU A 184 -13.78 14.75 -6.39
CA GLU A 184 -14.71 13.85 -5.69
C GLU A 184 -14.13 13.39 -4.35
N GLY A 185 -12.85 13.05 -4.31
CA GLY A 185 -12.15 12.71 -3.08
C GLY A 185 -12.14 13.86 -2.06
N ARG A 186 -11.92 15.11 -2.50
CA ARG A 186 -11.96 16.30 -1.63
C ARG A 186 -13.35 16.52 -1.03
N ARG A 187 -14.42 16.27 -1.79
CA ARG A 187 -15.81 16.37 -1.26
C ARG A 187 -16.03 15.43 -0.08
N ILE A 188 -15.49 14.22 -0.12
CA ILE A 188 -15.64 13.24 0.97
C ILE A 188 -15.00 13.74 2.27
N HIS A 189 -13.86 14.42 2.19
CA HIS A 189 -13.25 15.03 3.38
C HIS A 189 -14.11 16.16 3.95
N HIS A 190 -14.67 17.01 3.08
CA HIS A 190 -15.58 18.08 3.50
C HIS A 190 -16.92 17.61 4.04
N GLU A 191 -17.42 16.44 3.59
CA GLU A 191 -18.64 15.81 4.13
C GLU A 191 -18.48 15.35 5.58
N PHE A 192 -17.24 15.14 6.05
CA PHE A 192 -16.92 14.61 7.37
C PHE A 192 -16.53 15.67 8.42
N ASP A 193 -16.22 16.90 8.00
CA ASP A 193 -15.75 17.95 8.92
C ASP A 193 -16.83 18.54 9.83
#